data_AF-A0A2H0RR22-F1
#
_entry.id   AF-A0A2H0RR22-F1
#
_cell.length_a   1.000
_cell.length_b   1.000
_cell.length_c   1.000
_cell.angle_alpha   90.00
_cell.angle_beta   90.00
_cell.angle_gamma   90.00
#
_symmetry.space_group_name_H-M   'P 1'
#
loop_
_entity.id
_entity.type
_entity.pdbx_description
1 polymer ?
#
loop_
_entity_poly.entity_id
_entity_poly.type
_entity_poly.pdbx_seq_one_letter_code
_entity_poly.pdbx_strand_id
1 'polypeptide(L)'
;MSQILHRIAATFFYLLGTSFFVSYLLLVNQMYAQEAAWWLQRADLPLALIAMLYGGTSFYRSLKRTEGKSPVLGTVIFIILAAFFLTLIVLNFWPVLPFPQGEPLL
;
A
#
# COMPACT_ATOMS: atom_id res chain seq x y z
N MET A 1 9.20 11.29 12.26
CA MET A 1 9.00 9.83 12.39
C MET A 1 10.23 9.15 12.98
N SER A 2 10.02 8.07 13.73
CA SER A 2 11.09 7.20 14.25
C SER A 2 11.85 6.51 13.10
N GLN A 3 13.18 6.46 13.16
CA GLN A 3 14.02 5.72 12.20
C GLN A 3 13.62 4.23 12.14
N ILE A 4 13.12 3.68 13.24
CA ILE A 4 12.66 2.30 13.36
C ILE A 4 11.49 2.05 12.41
N LEU A 5 10.49 2.94 12.38
CA LEU A 5 9.31 2.80 11.51
C LEU A 5 9.70 2.76 10.04
N HIS A 6 10.61 3.64 9.62
CA HIS A 6 11.08 3.67 8.24
C HIS A 6 11.84 2.39 7.86
N ARG A 7 12.68 1.86 8.76
CA ARG A 7 13.43 0.62 8.53
C ARG A 7 12.49 -0.58 8.42
N ILE A 8 11.53 -0.70 9.34
CA ILE A 8 10.52 -1.76 9.31
C ILE A 8 9.71 -1.68 8.02
N ALA A 9 9.17 -0.49 7.70
CA ALA A 9 8.39 -0.30 6.48
C ALA A 9 9.20 -0.64 5.22
N ALA A 10 10.49 -0.27 5.17
CA ALA A 10 11.37 -0.64 4.06
C ALA A 10 11.55 -2.15 3.93
N THR A 11 11.83 -2.86 5.04
CA THR A 11 11.97 -4.33 5.04
C THR A 11 10.70 -4.99 4.49
N PHE A 12 9.53 -4.62 5.00
CA PHE A 12 8.26 -5.16 4.52
C PHE A 12 7.97 -4.77 3.07
N PHE A 13 8.35 -3.56 2.64
CA PHE A 13 8.12 -3.10 1.27
C PHE A 13 8.89 -3.95 0.27
N TYR A 14 10.17 -4.21 0.54
CA TYR A 14 10.98 -5.06 -0.33
C TYR A 14 10.53 -6.53 -0.28
N LEU A 15 10.16 -7.05 0.89
CA LEU A 15 9.68 -8.43 1.01
C LEU A 15 8.35 -8.64 0.27
N LEU A 16 7.34 -7.82 0.55
CA LEU A 16 6.04 -7.91 -0.10
C LEU A 16 6.12 -7.55 -1.59
N GLY A 17 6.88 -6.52 -1.95
CA GLY A 17 7.06 -6.14 -3.35
C GLY A 17 7.74 -7.23 -4.17
N THR A 18 8.78 -7.87 -3.60
CA THR A 18 9.45 -9.01 -4.26
C THR A 18 8.51 -10.21 -4.35
N SER A 19 7.78 -10.55 -3.28
CA SER A 19 6.88 -11.71 -3.34
C SER A 19 5.73 -11.47 -4.33
N PHE A 20 5.18 -10.26 -4.38
CA PHE A 20 4.16 -9.86 -5.35
C PHE A 20 4.70 -9.97 -6.79
N PHE A 21 5.92 -9.46 -7.04
CA PHE A 21 6.57 -9.56 -8.34
C PHE A 21 6.84 -11.02 -8.75
N VAL A 22 7.33 -11.85 -7.83
CA VAL A 22 7.55 -13.28 -8.08
C VAL A 22 6.23 -14.00 -8.37
N SER A 23 5.17 -13.74 -7.61
CA SER A 23 3.84 -14.31 -7.87
C SER A 23 3.31 -13.88 -9.23
N TYR A 24 3.52 -12.62 -9.63
CA TYR A 24 3.16 -12.18 -10.98
C TYR A 24 3.91 -12.96 -12.06
N LEU A 25 5.22 -13.16 -11.92
CA LEU A 25 6.00 -13.97 -12.87
C LEU A 25 5.51 -15.43 -12.91
N LEU A 26 5.25 -16.03 -11.76
CA LEU A 26 4.73 -17.39 -11.68
C LEU A 26 3.38 -17.51 -12.42
N LEU A 27 2.47 -16.55 -12.19
CA LEU A 27 1.17 -16.53 -12.85
C LEU A 27 1.29 -16.39 -14.38
N VAL A 28 2.14 -15.49 -14.86
CA VAL A 28 2.36 -15.28 -16.31
C VAL A 28 2.95 -16.52 -16.97
N ASN A 29 3.81 -17.25 -16.26
CA ASN A 29 4.42 -18.49 -16.75
C ASN A 29 3.54 -19.73 -16.49
N GLN A 30 2.30 -19.57 -16.00
CA GLN A 30 1.38 -20.67 -15.67
C GLN A 30 1.94 -21.67 -14.64
N MET A 31 2.90 -21.23 -13.82
CA MET A 31 3.47 -22.02 -12.73
C MET A 31 2.76 -21.65 -11.42
N TYR A 32 2.28 -22.64 -10.65
CA TYR A 32 1.57 -22.38 -9.39
C TYR A 32 0.49 -21.29 -9.53
N ALA A 33 -0.26 -21.35 -10.64
CA ALA A 33 -1.14 -20.26 -11.06
C ALA A 33 -2.21 -19.94 -10.01
N GLN A 34 -2.72 -20.95 -9.31
CA GLN A 34 -3.74 -20.77 -8.28
C GLN A 34 -3.19 -20.05 -7.05
N GLU A 35 -2.02 -20.46 -6.56
CA GLU A 35 -1.35 -19.89 -5.40
C GLU A 35 -0.85 -18.47 -5.69
N ALA A 36 -0.30 -18.27 -6.89
CA ALA A 36 0.13 -16.97 -7.37
C ALA A 36 -1.04 -15.99 -7.49
N ALA A 37 -2.15 -16.39 -8.12
CA ALA A 37 -3.34 -15.57 -8.23
C ALA A 37 -3.95 -15.25 -6.86
N TRP A 38 -4.03 -16.23 -5.97
CA TRP A 38 -4.51 -16.04 -4.60
C TRP A 38 -3.68 -15.02 -3.83
N TRP A 39 -2.35 -15.08 -3.95
CA TRP A 39 -1.46 -14.15 -3.27
C TRP A 39 -1.63 -12.73 -3.81
N LEU A 40 -1.65 -12.57 -5.14
CA LEU A 40 -1.85 -11.26 -5.78
C LEU A 40 -3.16 -10.62 -5.30
N GLN A 41 -4.28 -11.35 -5.31
CA GLN A 41 -5.58 -10.82 -4.86
C GLN A 41 -5.63 -10.35 -3.41
N ARG A 42 -4.77 -10.89 -2.54
CA ARG A 42 -4.86 -10.70 -1.08
C ARG A 42 -3.75 -9.79 -0.54
N ALA A 43 -2.64 -9.71 -1.26
CA ALA A 43 -1.48 -8.90 -0.89
C ALA A 43 -1.62 -7.42 -1.27
N ASP A 44 -2.61 -7.04 -2.09
CA ASP A 44 -2.84 -5.68 -2.59
C ASP A 44 -2.87 -4.62 -1.47
N LEU A 45 -3.79 -4.76 -0.51
CA LEU A 45 -3.94 -3.81 0.60
C LEU A 45 -2.73 -3.80 1.55
N PRO A 46 -2.17 -4.96 1.98
CA PRO A 46 -0.92 -4.99 2.74
C PRO A 46 0.24 -4.29 2.03
N LEU A 47 0.42 -4.53 0.72
CA LEU A 47 1.47 -3.92 -0.08
C LEU A 47 1.23 -2.40 -0.20
N ALA A 48 0.00 -1.96 -0.47
CA ALA A 48 -0.35 -0.55 -0.55
C ALA A 48 -0.08 0.18 0.77
N LEU A 49 -0.46 -0.41 1.91
CA LEU A 49 -0.20 0.16 3.23
C LEU A 49 1.29 0.36 3.47
N ILE A 50 2.09 -0.67 3.23
CA ILE A 50 3.53 -0.64 3.45
C ILE A 50 4.22 0.33 2.47
N ALA A 51 3.78 0.37 1.21
CA ALA A 51 4.25 1.33 0.22
C ALA A 51 3.98 2.78 0.66
N MET A 52 2.79 3.07 1.20
CA MET A 52 2.45 4.39 1.72
C MET A 52 3.26 4.75 2.97
N LEU A 53 3.48 3.81 3.89
CA LEU A 53 4.30 4.05 5.08
C LEU A 53 5.76 4.32 4.70
N TYR A 54 6.33 3.51 3.81
CA TYR A 54 7.69 3.69 3.34
C TYR A 54 7.84 4.97 2.50
N GLY A 55 6.96 5.20 1.53
CA GLY A 55 6.94 6.40 0.69
C GLY A 55 6.70 7.67 1.50
N GLY A 56 5.71 7.67 2.39
CA GLY A 56 5.38 8.80 3.26
C GLY A 56 6.49 9.15 4.24
N THR A 57 7.14 8.15 4.83
CA THR A 57 8.32 8.39 5.68
C THR A 57 9.52 8.90 4.88
N SER A 58 9.73 8.40 3.67
CA SER A 58 10.78 8.89 2.76
C SER A 58 10.54 10.34 2.35
N PHE A 59 9.30 10.67 1.98
CA PHE A 59 8.88 12.01 1.59
C PHE A 59 8.96 13.01 2.75
N TYR A 60 8.51 12.61 3.94
CA TYR A 60 8.68 13.44 5.14
C TYR A 60 10.16 13.75 5.41
N ARG A 61 11.05 12.77 5.24
CA ARG A 61 12.49 12.94 5.44
C ARG A 61 13.13 13.82 4.38
N SER A 62 12.69 13.76 3.12
CA SER A 62 13.24 14.60 2.05
C SER A 62 12.83 16.07 2.18
N LEU A 63 11.62 16.34 2.67
CA LEU A 63 11.13 17.70 2.90
C LEU A 63 11.67 18.34 4.18
N LYS A 64 12.10 17.53 5.15
CA LYS A 64 12.67 18.04 6.39
C LYS A 64 14.08 18.59 6.15
N ARG A 65 14.17 19.85 5.69
CA ARG A 65 15.41 20.66 5.73
C ARG A 65 15.76 20.94 7.20
N THR A 66 17.06 20.81 7.47
CA THR A 66 17.82 21.15 8.68
C THR A 66 17.05 21.84 9.81
N GLU A 67 17.00 21.16 10.95
CA GLU A 67 16.60 21.59 12.31
C GLU A 67 15.11 21.88 12.59
N GLY A 68 14.53 21.01 13.44
CA GLY A 68 13.17 21.13 13.97
C GLY A 68 12.28 19.92 13.66
N LYS A 69 11.60 19.38 14.68
CA LYS A 69 10.45 18.48 14.45
C LYS A 69 9.33 19.37 13.90
N SER A 70 8.92 19.19 12.64
CA SER A 70 7.67 19.80 12.13
C SER A 70 6.53 18.78 12.29
N PRO A 71 5.77 18.83 13.40
CA PRO A 71 4.63 17.93 13.59
C PRO A 71 3.54 18.20 12.55
N VAL A 72 3.35 19.46 12.16
CA VAL A 72 2.35 19.88 11.16
C VAL A 72 2.58 19.18 9.82
N LEU A 73 3.83 19.18 9.31
CA LEU A 73 4.15 18.50 8.06
C LEU A 73 3.86 16.99 8.13
N GLY A 74 4.19 16.36 9.25
CA GLY A 74 3.92 14.94 9.48
C GLY A 74 2.42 14.64 9.49
N THR A 75 1.62 15.48 10.17
CA THR A 75 0.17 15.35 10.22
C THR A 75 -0.47 15.53 8.85
N VAL A 76 -0.05 16.54 8.08
CA VAL A 76 -0.57 16.77 6.71
C VAL A 76 -0.30 15.57 5.81
N ILE A 77 0.94 15.06 5.80
CA ILE A 77 1.29 13.85 5.02
C ILE A 77 0.45 12.66 5.48
N PHE A 78 0.30 12.47 6.79
CA PHE A 78 -0.50 11.38 7.33
C PHE A 78 -1.97 11.45 6.91
N ILE A 79 -2.60 12.63 6.98
CA ILE A 79 -4.01 12.81 6.58
C ILE A 79 -4.19 12.46 5.10
N ILE A 80 -3.30 12.94 4.22
CA ILE A 80 -3.39 12.66 2.78
C ILE A 80 -3.24 11.15 2.51
N LEU A 81 -2.25 10.51 3.13
CA LEU A 81 -2.04 9.07 2.96
C LEU A 81 -3.19 8.24 3.56
N ALA A 82 -3.73 8.66 4.71
CA ALA A 82 -4.87 7.99 5.33
C ALA A 82 -6.13 8.10 4.46
N ALA A 83 -6.41 9.29 3.91
CA ALA A 83 -7.52 9.48 2.98
C ALA A 83 -7.37 8.60 1.73
N PHE A 84 -6.17 8.58 1.13
CA PHE A 84 -5.89 7.75 -0.03
C PHE A 84 -6.02 6.25 0.28
N PHE A 85 -5.50 5.79 1.42
CA PHE A 85 -5.62 4.40 1.84
C PHE A 85 -7.08 3.98 2.11
N LEU A 86 -7.88 4.87 2.72
CA LEU A 86 -9.32 4.64 2.93
C LEU A 86 -10.05 4.49 1.59
N THR A 87 -9.73 5.32 0.59
CA THR A 87 -10.26 5.15 -0.76
C THR A 87 -9.94 3.78 -1.34
N LEU A 88 -8.70 3.30 -1.18
CA LEU A 88 -8.33 1.96 -1.65
C LEU A 88 -9.09 0.85 -0.92
N ILE A 89 -9.32 0.97 0.38
CA ILE A 89 -10.15 0.02 1.14
C ILE A 89 -11.58 -0.01 0.58
N VAL A 90 -12.18 1.16 0.38
CA VAL A 90 -13.56 1.27 -0.15
C VAL A 90 -13.65 0.63 -1.54
N LEU A 91 -12.67 0.89 -2.42
CA LEU A 91 -12.64 0.28 -3.76
C LEU A 91 -12.41 -1.23 -3.71
N ASN A 92 -11.54 -1.71 -2.82
CA ASN A 92 -11.24 -3.13 -2.67
C ASN A 92 -12.45 -3.94 -2.18
N PHE A 93 -13.25 -3.36 -1.28
CA PHE A 93 -14.46 -3.99 -0.73
C PHE A 93 -15.77 -3.49 -1.35
N TRP A 94 -15.71 -2.73 -2.45
CA TRP A 94 -16.90 -2.19 -3.12
C TRP A 94 -18.03 -3.21 -3.33
N PRO A 95 -17.76 -4.45 -3.80
CA PRO A 95 -18.82 -5.44 -4.03
C PRO A 95 -19.51 -5.94 -2.76
N VAL A 96 -18.87 -5.79 -1.60
CA VAL A 96 -19.38 -6.27 -0.29
C VAL A 96 -20.08 -5.15 0.49
N LEU A 97 -19.84 -3.89 0.10
CA LEU A 97 -20.43 -2.74 0.76
C LEU A 97 -21.90 -2.56 0.34
N PRO A 98 -22.77 -2.04 1.22
CA PRO A 98 -24.19 -1.84 0.95
C PRO A 98 -24.44 -0.60 0.06
N PHE A 99 -23.59 -0.37 -0.93
CA PHE A 99 -23.73 0.71 -1.89
C PHE A 99 -24.50 0.23 -3.14
N PRO A 100 -25.18 1.14 -3.86
CA PRO A 100 -25.82 0.81 -5.12
C PRO A 100 -24.80 0.22 -6.08
N GLN A 101 -25.00 -1.04 -6.47
CA GLN A 101 -24.24 -1.65 -7.55
C GLN A 101 -24.89 -1.17 -8.84
N GLY A 102 -24.13 -0.46 -9.68
CA GLY A 102 -24.64 -0.08 -11.00
C GLY A 102 -25.08 -1.32 -11.76
N GLU A 103 -26.16 -1.22 -12.54
CA GLU A 103 -26.60 -2.35 -13.36
C GLU A 103 -25.45 -2.78 -14.28
N PRO A 104 -25.23 -4.10 -14.46
CA PRO A 104 -24.24 -4.57 -15.41
C PRO A 104 -24.58 -4.00 -16.79
N LEU A 105 -23.65 -3.25 -17.38
CA LEU A 105 -23.73 -2.91 -18.79
C LEU A 105 -23.61 -4.23 -19.56
N LEU A 106 -24.72 -4.62 -20.20
CA LEU A 106 -24.97 -5.85 -20.97
C LEU A 106 -23.73 -6.44 -21.67
#